data_AF-A0A7S2UK41-F1
#
_entry.id   AF-A0A7S2UK41-F1
#
_cell.length_a   1.000
_cell.length_b   1.000
_cell.length_c   1.000
_cell.angle_alpha   90.00
_cell.angle_beta   90.00
_cell.angle_gamma   90.00
#
_symmetry.space_group_name_H-M   'P 1'
#
loop_
_entity.id
_entity.type
_entity.pdbx_description
1 polymer ?
#
loop_
_entity_poly.entity_id
_entity_poly.type
_entity_poly.pdbx_seq_one_letter_code
_entity_poly.pdbx_strand_id
1 'polypeptide(L)'
;NIKTRTGKILFETYFDKMVNETVAPEDMVPIGNSQQPLTRSNSHGSNSNLETLNHGVKDTLNYRIRTVDKDGKGPVSLWHDISLVHIDPDTDQETPYLNFVNEIPKFSRKKYEIATDEVGNPIKQDEKKGTLREFKKGDIFFNYGCLPQTWEDPTFVHPDAEGCRGDNDPLDVCEIGARIIKPGDIRPVKILGVLCMIDEGEADWKLVTIDAEDKWAPFLNNIEDVEEQLPGQLDAIREWFRTYKIPDGKPPNVFGLDEKFMDKAYAMGIVTECHHAWEELVSGEKERKLAEMPESVKTMVRKLSKHNLLDVEVERDF
;
A
#
# COMPACT_ATOMS: atom_id res chain seq x y z
N ASN A 1 34.78 -21.64 3.26
CA ASN A 1 34.55 -21.30 1.83
C ASN A 1 33.39 -22.07 1.18
N ILE A 2 32.36 -22.48 1.95
CA ILE A 2 31.09 -22.98 1.41
C ILE A 2 30.03 -22.56 2.44
N LYS A 3 29.41 -21.38 2.25
CA LYS A 3 28.16 -20.97 2.95
C LYS A 3 27.54 -19.66 2.44
N THR A 4 28.12 -19.01 1.42
CA THR A 4 27.60 -17.75 0.83
C THR A 4 27.09 -17.90 -0.61
N ARG A 5 26.92 -19.12 -1.13
CA ARG A 5 26.50 -19.37 -2.53
C ARG A 5 25.05 -19.80 -2.73
N THR A 6 24.31 -20.14 -1.66
CA THR A 6 22.95 -20.69 -1.79
C THR A 6 21.85 -19.62 -1.83
N GLY A 7 22.04 -18.44 -1.24
CA GLY A 7 21.05 -17.36 -1.26
C GLY A 7 20.99 -16.57 -2.57
N LYS A 8 22.11 -16.46 -3.28
CA LYS A 8 22.20 -15.69 -4.54
C LYS A 8 21.62 -16.46 -5.75
N ILE A 9 21.71 -17.79 -5.73
CA ILE A 9 21.23 -18.66 -6.81
C ILE A 9 19.70 -18.80 -6.79
N LEU A 10 19.06 -18.76 -5.61
CA LEU A 10 17.60 -18.85 -5.49
C LEU A 10 16.88 -17.57 -5.95
N PHE A 11 17.49 -16.40 -5.74
CA PHE A 11 16.95 -15.10 -6.13
C PHE A 11 17.02 -14.86 -7.65
N GLU A 12 18.12 -15.28 -8.31
CA GLU A 12 18.27 -15.20 -9.77
C GLU A 12 17.31 -16.18 -10.50
N THR A 13 17.06 -17.39 -9.96
CA THR A 13 16.13 -18.36 -10.58
C THR A 13 14.64 -18.01 -10.46
N TYR A 14 14.25 -17.17 -9.50
CA TYR A 14 12.85 -16.74 -9.33
C TYR A 14 12.51 -15.60 -10.31
N PHE A 15 13.47 -14.69 -10.55
CA PHE A 15 13.35 -13.60 -11.51
C PHE A 15 13.41 -14.08 -12.98
N ASP A 16 14.30 -15.03 -13.32
CA ASP A 16 14.42 -15.55 -14.70
C ASP A 16 13.17 -16.32 -15.18
N LYS A 17 12.35 -16.83 -14.24
CA LYS A 17 11.11 -17.56 -14.54
C LYS A 17 9.91 -16.65 -14.85
N MET A 18 9.89 -15.41 -14.33
CA MET A 18 8.78 -14.48 -14.57
C MET A 18 8.94 -13.66 -15.86
N VAL A 19 10.18 -13.50 -16.35
CA VAL A 19 10.48 -12.60 -17.49
C VAL A 19 10.44 -13.31 -18.85
N ASN A 20 10.55 -14.64 -18.92
CA ASN A 20 10.80 -15.37 -20.18
C ASN A 20 9.66 -16.26 -20.72
N GLU A 21 8.46 -16.28 -20.14
CA GLU A 21 7.37 -17.11 -20.67
C GLU A 21 6.29 -16.28 -21.39
N THR A 22 6.42 -16.23 -22.71
CA THR A 22 5.34 -15.86 -23.63
C THR A 22 4.09 -16.71 -23.38
N VAL A 23 2.98 -16.01 -23.14
CA VAL A 23 1.68 -16.54 -22.72
C VAL A 23 1.11 -17.59 -23.69
N ALA A 24 0.85 -18.79 -23.17
CA ALA A 24 -0.24 -19.67 -23.59
C ALA A 24 -1.08 -20.00 -22.33
N PRO A 25 -2.40 -20.26 -22.48
CA PRO A 25 -3.37 -20.00 -21.43
C PRO A 25 -3.37 -21.04 -20.30
N GLU A 26 -3.53 -20.52 -19.08
CA GLU A 26 -4.03 -21.15 -17.85
C GLU A 26 -3.31 -22.40 -17.35
N ASP A 27 -2.44 -22.21 -16.36
CA ASP A 27 -2.41 -22.98 -15.10
C ASP A 27 -1.43 -22.29 -14.13
N MET A 28 -1.94 -21.39 -13.27
CA MET A 28 -1.14 -20.69 -12.26
C MET A 28 -0.80 -21.63 -11.09
N VAL A 29 0.48 -21.70 -10.72
CA VAL A 29 0.93 -22.35 -9.48
C VAL A 29 0.81 -21.35 -8.31
N PRO A 30 0.18 -21.69 -7.17
CA PRO A 30 -0.08 -20.75 -6.07
C PRO A 30 1.18 -20.29 -5.32
N ILE A 31 1.13 -19.06 -4.81
CA ILE A 31 2.08 -18.52 -3.84
C ILE A 31 1.75 -19.15 -2.48
N GLY A 32 2.54 -20.12 -2.03
CA GLY A 32 2.31 -20.72 -0.72
C GLY A 32 2.90 -22.10 -0.60
N ASN A 33 4.20 -22.18 -0.29
CA ASN A 33 4.77 -23.38 0.33
C ASN A 33 6.02 -23.02 1.14
N SER A 34 5.81 -22.25 2.21
CA SER A 34 6.68 -22.32 3.39
C SER A 34 5.84 -22.80 4.57
N GLN A 35 5.98 -24.08 4.89
CA GLN A 35 5.38 -24.70 6.07
C GLN A 35 6.00 -24.12 7.35
N GLN A 36 5.31 -23.19 7.99
CA GLN A 36 5.18 -23.14 9.44
C GLN A 36 3.72 -22.86 9.79
N PRO A 37 3.10 -23.58 10.75
CA PRO A 37 1.69 -23.40 11.06
C PRO A 37 1.52 -22.10 11.84
N LEU A 38 1.20 -21.01 11.13
CA LEU A 38 0.59 -19.84 11.75
C LEU A 38 -0.83 -20.25 12.17
N THR A 39 -1.04 -20.32 13.47
CA THR A 39 -2.33 -20.65 14.06
C THR A 39 -3.32 -19.48 13.89
N ARG A 40 -4.45 -19.78 13.25
CA ARG A 40 -5.72 -19.04 13.12
C ARG A 40 -5.89 -18.16 11.87
N SER A 41 -6.92 -18.52 11.09
CA SER A 41 -7.51 -17.82 9.95
C SER A 41 -8.10 -16.47 10.37
N ASN A 42 -7.27 -15.44 10.38
CA ASN A 42 -7.69 -14.05 10.61
C ASN A 42 -7.39 -13.15 9.40
N SER A 43 -7.23 -13.71 8.20
CA SER A 43 -7.22 -12.90 6.98
C SER A 43 -8.66 -12.56 6.63
N HIS A 44 -9.05 -11.29 6.76
CA HIS A 44 -10.28 -10.78 6.16
C HIS A 44 -10.01 -10.50 4.68
N GLY A 45 -10.04 -11.55 3.86
CA GLY A 45 -9.64 -11.51 2.46
C GLY A 45 -10.53 -10.67 1.52
N SER A 46 -11.74 -10.32 1.97
CA SER A 46 -12.66 -9.39 1.31
C SER A 46 -13.71 -8.91 2.33
N ASN A 47 -14.21 -7.67 2.20
CA ASN A 47 -15.03 -6.92 3.18
C ASN A 47 -16.26 -7.62 3.82
N SER A 48 -16.61 -8.84 3.43
CA SER A 48 -17.90 -9.47 3.79
C SER A 48 -18.17 -9.45 5.30
N ASN A 49 -17.13 -9.65 6.12
CA ASN A 49 -17.23 -9.67 7.58
C ASN A 49 -16.64 -8.44 8.29
N LEU A 50 -16.36 -7.35 7.57
CA LEU A 50 -15.83 -6.12 8.14
C LEU A 50 -16.89 -5.01 8.17
N GLU A 51 -16.89 -4.24 9.25
CA GLU A 51 -17.70 -3.02 9.39
C GLU A 51 -16.80 -1.82 9.68
N THR A 52 -17.08 -0.72 8.98
CA THR A 52 -16.41 0.56 9.22
C THR A 52 -17.24 1.43 10.16
N LEU A 53 -16.65 1.84 11.27
CA LEU A 53 -17.27 2.63 12.33
C LEU A 53 -16.66 4.03 12.41
N ASN A 54 -17.52 5.05 12.41
CA ASN A 54 -17.12 6.43 12.61
C ASN A 54 -17.05 6.75 14.10
N HIS A 55 -15.89 7.14 14.58
CA HIS A 55 -15.66 7.55 15.96
C HIS A 55 -15.26 9.03 16.03
N GLY A 56 -15.77 9.74 17.04
CA GLY A 56 -15.57 11.18 17.18
C GLY A 56 -16.46 12.02 16.25
N VAL A 57 -16.27 13.34 16.29
CA VAL A 57 -17.09 14.28 15.51
C VAL A 57 -16.45 14.48 14.14
N LYS A 58 -17.21 14.21 13.07
CA LYS A 58 -16.79 14.44 11.69
C LYS A 58 -16.25 15.87 11.52
N ASP A 59 -15.20 16.02 10.71
CA ASP A 59 -14.53 17.30 10.42
C ASP A 59 -13.86 17.93 11.65
N THR A 60 -13.35 17.08 12.54
CA THR A 60 -12.49 17.47 13.67
C THR A 60 -11.25 16.58 13.73
N LEU A 61 -10.20 17.04 14.44
CA LEU A 61 -8.94 16.29 14.64
C LEU A 61 -9.13 14.96 15.37
N ASN A 62 -10.25 14.77 16.07
CA ASN A 62 -10.56 13.54 16.82
C ASN A 62 -11.40 12.54 16.02
N TYR A 63 -11.76 12.86 14.77
CA TYR A 63 -12.50 11.94 13.91
C TYR A 63 -11.62 10.77 13.48
N ARG A 64 -12.14 9.56 13.64
CA ARG A 64 -11.49 8.31 13.23
C ARG A 64 -12.48 7.42 12.51
N ILE A 65 -12.01 6.76 11.47
CA ILE A 65 -12.71 5.69 10.78
C ILE A 65 -12.01 4.40 11.20
N ARG A 66 -12.68 3.63 12.06
CA ARG A 66 -12.19 2.35 12.61
C ARG A 66 -12.81 1.19 11.85
N THR A 67 -12.10 0.06 11.77
CA THR A 67 -12.63 -1.17 11.20
C THR A 67 -12.77 -2.21 12.31
N VAL A 68 -13.86 -2.97 12.30
CA VAL A 68 -14.11 -4.08 13.24
C VAL A 68 -14.58 -5.32 12.48
N ASP A 69 -14.32 -6.50 13.04
CA ASP A 69 -14.95 -7.74 12.61
C ASP A 69 -16.42 -7.75 13.07
N LYS A 70 -17.36 -8.02 12.16
CA LYS A 70 -18.81 -8.12 12.43
C LYS A 70 -19.16 -9.19 13.47
N ASP A 71 -18.32 -10.21 13.63
CA ASP A 71 -18.44 -11.25 14.66
C ASP A 71 -18.04 -10.74 16.06
N GLY A 72 -17.61 -9.47 16.18
CA GLY A 72 -17.22 -8.86 17.46
C GLY A 72 -15.85 -9.31 17.96
N LYS A 73 -14.95 -9.76 17.07
CA LYS A 73 -13.60 -10.24 17.43
C LYS A 73 -12.62 -9.12 17.81
N GLY A 74 -13.02 -7.85 17.68
CA GLY A 74 -12.23 -6.70 18.08
C GLY A 74 -11.96 -5.73 16.92
N PRO A 75 -11.15 -4.69 17.17
CA PRO A 75 -10.66 -3.80 16.12
C PRO A 75 -9.81 -4.58 15.11
N VAL A 76 -9.90 -4.18 13.84
CA VAL A 76 -9.12 -4.70 12.72
C VAL A 76 -8.27 -3.57 12.18
N SER A 77 -6.96 -3.78 12.14
CA SER A 77 -6.03 -2.86 11.48
C SER A 77 -6.12 -3.03 9.97
N LEU A 78 -6.51 -1.95 9.29
CA LEU A 78 -6.50 -1.91 7.83
C LEU A 78 -5.09 -2.05 7.24
N TRP A 79 -4.04 -1.79 8.03
CA TRP A 79 -2.66 -1.97 7.57
C TRP A 79 -2.15 -3.39 7.81
N HIS A 80 -2.35 -3.96 8.99
CA HIS A 80 -1.68 -5.22 9.37
C HIS A 80 -2.56 -6.46 9.21
N ASP A 81 -3.88 -6.34 9.43
CA ASP A 81 -4.78 -7.50 9.56
C ASP A 81 -5.49 -7.88 8.24
N ILE A 82 -5.45 -6.98 7.24
CA ILE A 82 -5.96 -7.28 5.89
C ILE A 82 -4.86 -7.99 5.10
N SER A 83 -5.16 -9.14 4.50
CA SER A 83 -4.16 -9.82 3.67
C SER A 83 -3.79 -8.99 2.45
N LEU A 84 -2.50 -8.98 2.10
CA LEU A 84 -2.02 -8.36 0.86
C LEU A 84 -2.68 -8.99 -0.38
N VAL A 85 -2.65 -10.32 -0.46
CA VAL A 85 -3.31 -11.07 -1.54
C VAL A 85 -4.80 -11.16 -1.24
N HIS A 86 -5.62 -10.89 -2.26
CA HIS A 86 -7.07 -11.01 -2.15
C HIS A 86 -7.49 -12.48 -2.15
N ILE A 87 -8.39 -12.83 -1.22
CA ILE A 87 -9.01 -14.16 -1.11
C ILE A 87 -10.47 -14.04 -1.51
N ASP A 88 -10.88 -14.86 -2.48
CA ASP A 88 -12.24 -14.91 -2.97
C ASP A 88 -13.18 -15.36 -1.84
N PRO A 89 -14.20 -14.56 -1.47
CA PRO A 89 -15.11 -14.87 -0.36
C PRO A 89 -15.97 -16.12 -0.60
N ASP A 90 -16.21 -16.49 -1.86
CA ASP A 90 -17.06 -17.63 -2.20
C ASP A 90 -16.26 -18.94 -2.19
N THR A 91 -14.96 -18.88 -2.46
CA THR A 91 -14.11 -20.09 -2.60
C THR A 91 -13.04 -20.24 -1.52
N ASP A 92 -12.77 -19.20 -0.74
CA ASP A 92 -11.68 -19.14 0.25
C ASP A 92 -10.31 -19.45 -0.37
N GLN A 93 -10.13 -19.11 -1.65
CA GLN A 93 -8.87 -19.30 -2.39
C GLN A 93 -8.26 -17.95 -2.73
N GLU A 94 -6.93 -17.91 -2.74
CA GLU A 94 -6.18 -16.76 -3.26
C GLU A 94 -6.52 -16.50 -4.72
N THR A 95 -6.60 -15.21 -5.06
CA THR A 95 -6.81 -14.71 -6.41
C THR A 95 -5.53 -14.05 -6.92
N PRO A 96 -5.39 -13.80 -8.23
CA PRO A 96 -4.26 -13.02 -8.76
C PRO A 96 -4.33 -11.52 -8.45
N TYR A 97 -5.26 -11.08 -7.60
CA TYR A 97 -5.48 -9.68 -7.23
C TYR A 97 -4.89 -9.37 -5.86
N LEU A 98 -4.58 -8.09 -5.64
CA LEU A 98 -4.16 -7.58 -4.33
C LEU A 98 -5.32 -6.82 -3.68
N ASN A 99 -5.35 -6.76 -2.36
CA ASN A 99 -6.28 -5.91 -1.64
C ASN A 99 -5.77 -4.46 -1.65
N PHE A 100 -6.65 -3.53 -1.99
CA PHE A 100 -6.43 -2.09 -1.90
C PHE A 100 -7.32 -1.52 -0.81
N VAL A 101 -6.75 -0.80 0.15
CA VAL A 101 -7.47 -0.05 1.16
C VAL A 101 -7.63 1.38 0.67
N ASN A 102 -8.86 1.80 0.41
CA ASN A 102 -9.10 3.17 -0.04
C ASN A 102 -9.16 4.15 1.15
N GLU A 103 -8.44 5.27 1.03
CA GLU A 103 -8.39 6.31 2.05
C GLU A 103 -9.13 7.56 1.56
N ILE A 104 -8.85 8.00 0.33
CA ILE A 104 -9.36 9.22 -0.28
C ILE A 104 -10.22 8.87 -1.49
N PRO A 105 -11.54 9.07 -1.42
CA PRO A 105 -12.43 8.85 -2.55
C PRO A 105 -12.07 9.73 -3.74
N LYS A 106 -12.19 9.17 -4.94
CA LYS A 106 -12.19 9.94 -6.19
C LYS A 106 -13.17 11.11 -6.12
N PHE A 107 -12.74 12.25 -6.65
CA PHE A 107 -13.43 13.55 -6.62
C PHE A 107 -13.62 14.14 -5.22
N SER A 108 -12.70 13.86 -4.29
CA SER A 108 -12.66 14.48 -2.97
C SER A 108 -11.33 15.21 -2.70
N ARG A 109 -11.27 15.91 -1.56
CA ARG A 109 -10.10 16.74 -1.16
C ARG A 109 -9.54 16.43 0.22
N LYS A 110 -10.30 15.77 1.09
CA LYS A 110 -9.85 15.50 2.46
C LYS A 110 -8.72 14.51 2.40
N LYS A 111 -7.54 14.90 2.89
CA LYS A 111 -6.39 14.00 2.94
C LYS A 111 -6.58 13.04 4.10
N TYR A 112 -7.31 11.97 3.86
CA TYR A 112 -7.39 10.83 4.76
C TYR A 112 -6.16 9.95 4.56
N GLU A 113 -5.71 9.32 5.64
CA GLU A 113 -4.62 8.36 5.66
C GLU A 113 -4.82 7.38 6.82
N ILE A 114 -4.31 6.17 6.68
CA ILE A 114 -4.12 5.24 7.79
C ILE A 114 -3.20 5.91 8.81
N ALA A 115 -3.65 5.98 10.07
CA ALA A 115 -2.83 6.45 11.17
C ALA A 115 -1.79 5.39 11.55
N THR A 116 -0.63 5.42 10.88
CA THR A 116 0.48 4.49 11.12
C THR A 116 1.01 4.54 12.56
N ASP A 117 0.75 5.64 13.29
CA ASP A 117 1.22 5.90 14.65
C ASP A 117 0.17 5.63 15.76
N GLU A 118 -1.05 5.23 15.41
CA GLU A 118 -2.15 4.96 16.34
C GLU A 118 -2.51 3.47 16.43
N VAL A 119 -2.96 3.03 17.61
CA VAL A 119 -3.40 1.64 17.84
C VAL A 119 -4.63 1.32 17.00
N GLY A 120 -4.64 0.17 16.33
CA GLY A 120 -5.71 -0.23 15.40
C GLY A 120 -5.65 0.46 14.04
N ASN A 121 -4.66 1.34 13.81
CA ASN A 121 -4.43 2.08 12.56
C ASN A 121 -5.71 2.60 11.89
N PRO A 122 -6.56 3.36 12.62
CA PRO A 122 -7.76 3.94 12.04
C PRO A 122 -7.38 4.92 10.92
N ILE A 123 -8.28 5.10 9.96
CA ILE A 123 -8.12 6.20 9.00
C ILE A 123 -8.47 7.52 9.72
N LYS A 124 -7.58 8.51 9.59
CA LYS A 124 -7.78 9.88 10.08
C LYS A 124 -7.52 10.87 8.96
N GLN A 125 -8.06 12.09 9.09
CA GLN A 125 -7.66 13.16 8.19
C GLN A 125 -6.33 13.75 8.70
N ASP A 126 -5.35 13.84 7.81
CA ASP A 126 -4.03 14.40 8.05
C ASP A 126 -4.15 15.81 8.65
N GLU A 127 -3.22 16.16 9.54
CA GLU A 127 -3.16 17.43 10.24
C GLU A 127 -1.91 18.20 9.84
N LYS A 128 -2.09 19.47 9.45
CA LYS A 128 -0.98 20.40 9.23
C LYS A 128 -1.16 21.63 10.10
N LYS A 129 -0.28 21.79 11.10
CA LYS A 129 -0.25 22.93 12.04
C LYS A 129 -1.58 23.12 12.80
N GLY A 130 -2.12 22.06 13.40
CA GLY A 130 -3.37 22.13 14.19
C GLY A 130 -4.64 22.20 13.34
N THR A 131 -4.54 22.02 12.02
CA THR A 131 -5.68 22.15 11.09
C THR A 131 -5.76 20.94 10.18
N LEU A 132 -6.98 20.46 9.96
CA LEU A 132 -7.27 19.38 9.01
C LEU A 132 -6.79 19.73 7.60
N ARG A 133 -6.07 18.82 6.97
CA ARG A 133 -5.48 19.01 5.64
C ARG A 133 -6.46 18.61 4.54
N GLU A 134 -6.54 19.48 3.54
CA GLU A 134 -7.25 19.22 2.28
C GLU A 134 -6.36 19.60 1.10
N PHE A 135 -6.55 18.92 -0.05
CA PHE A 135 -5.89 19.27 -1.28
C PHE A 135 -6.37 20.63 -1.80
N LYS A 136 -5.50 21.64 -1.73
CA LYS A 136 -5.77 22.99 -2.25
C LYS A 136 -5.77 23.06 -3.77
N LYS A 137 -5.10 22.13 -4.45
CA LYS A 137 -5.05 22.07 -5.93
C LYS A 137 -6.43 21.81 -6.55
N GLY A 138 -7.28 21.06 -5.86
CA GLY A 138 -8.58 20.64 -6.37
C GLY A 138 -8.87 19.19 -6.00
N ASP A 139 -9.89 18.63 -6.64
CA ASP A 139 -10.32 17.26 -6.39
C ASP A 139 -9.34 16.26 -7.00
N ILE A 140 -8.99 15.21 -6.25
CA ILE A 140 -8.27 14.06 -6.79
C ILE A 140 -9.18 13.32 -7.79
N PHE A 141 -8.65 12.79 -8.89
CA PHE A 141 -9.48 12.17 -9.96
C PHE A 141 -9.34 10.64 -10.05
N PHE A 142 -8.62 10.04 -9.11
CA PHE A 142 -8.50 8.61 -8.87
C PHE A 142 -8.86 8.33 -7.40
N ASN A 143 -9.23 7.09 -7.10
CA ASN A 143 -9.33 6.64 -5.71
C ASN A 143 -7.89 6.44 -5.20
N TYR A 144 -7.64 6.85 -3.96
CA TYR A 144 -6.29 6.85 -3.41
C TYR A 144 -6.25 6.23 -2.03
N GLY A 145 -5.17 5.50 -1.75
CA GLY A 145 -4.92 4.83 -0.49
C GLY A 145 -3.70 3.95 -0.63
N CYS A 146 -3.69 2.77 -0.04
CA CYS A 146 -2.50 1.95 0.00
C CYS A 146 -2.78 0.44 -0.12
N LEU A 147 -1.71 -0.33 -0.32
CA LEU A 147 -1.72 -1.78 -0.13
C LEU A 147 -1.50 -2.11 1.36
N PRO A 148 -2.35 -2.95 1.98
CA PRO A 148 -2.09 -3.44 3.33
C PRO A 148 -0.85 -4.33 3.32
N GLN A 149 -0.26 -4.53 4.49
CA GLN A 149 0.92 -5.36 4.69
C GLN A 149 2.12 -4.96 3.83
N THR A 150 2.25 -3.67 3.51
CA THR A 150 3.43 -3.12 2.83
C THR A 150 4.01 -1.98 3.66
N TRP A 151 5.30 -1.72 3.53
CA TRP A 151 5.95 -0.61 4.21
C TRP A 151 7.16 -0.12 3.41
N GLU A 152 7.19 1.17 3.11
CA GLU A 152 8.34 1.85 2.51
C GLU A 152 9.39 2.16 3.59
N ASP A 153 10.32 1.24 3.79
CA ASP A 153 11.33 1.31 4.85
C ASP A 153 12.27 2.52 4.70
N PRO A 154 12.27 3.49 5.65
CA PRO A 154 13.07 4.70 5.55
C PRO A 154 14.57 4.47 5.77
N THR A 155 14.97 3.25 6.11
CA THR A 155 16.39 2.88 6.24
C THR A 155 16.94 2.20 4.99
N PHE A 156 16.05 1.80 4.07
CA PHE A 156 16.41 1.25 2.78
C PHE A 156 16.55 2.38 1.74
N VAL A 157 17.48 2.20 0.79
CA VAL A 157 17.67 3.10 -0.36
C VAL A 157 17.47 2.25 -1.60
N HIS A 158 16.35 2.44 -2.29
CA HIS A 158 16.10 1.73 -3.53
C HIS A 158 17.10 2.23 -4.60
N PRO A 159 17.76 1.33 -5.37
CA PRO A 159 18.80 1.72 -6.33
C PRO A 159 18.31 2.71 -7.39
N ASP A 160 17.04 2.60 -7.78
CA ASP A 160 16.43 3.44 -8.81
C ASP A 160 15.65 4.65 -8.26
N ALA A 161 15.72 4.91 -6.96
CA ALA A 161 15.04 6.05 -6.31
C ALA A 161 15.98 7.24 -6.09
N GLU A 162 16.96 7.47 -6.97
CA GLU A 162 17.87 8.64 -6.92
C GLU A 162 18.59 8.84 -5.57
N GLY A 163 18.85 7.75 -4.84
CA GLY A 163 19.47 7.77 -3.51
C GLY A 163 18.52 8.15 -2.38
N CYS A 164 17.23 8.33 -2.65
CA CYS A 164 16.18 8.56 -1.66
C CYS A 164 15.79 7.27 -0.93
N ARG A 165 15.19 7.46 0.25
CA ARG A 165 14.78 6.42 1.19
C ARG A 165 13.26 6.37 1.27
N GLY A 166 12.68 5.22 1.63
CA GLY A 166 11.23 5.11 1.80
C GLY A 166 10.65 6.17 2.74
N ASP A 167 9.40 6.54 2.54
CA ASP A 167 8.71 7.61 3.27
C ASP A 167 8.14 7.18 4.64
N ASN A 168 8.34 5.91 5.01
CA ASN A 168 7.89 5.27 6.25
C ASN A 168 6.39 4.93 6.30
N ASP A 169 5.67 4.98 5.18
CA ASP A 169 4.23 4.66 5.10
C ASP A 169 3.96 3.37 4.30
N PRO A 170 2.71 2.85 4.26
CA PRO A 170 2.34 1.74 3.37
C PRO A 170 2.39 2.17 1.90
N LEU A 171 2.64 1.22 0.99
CA LEU A 171 2.83 1.48 -0.43
C LEU A 171 1.57 2.07 -1.08
N ASP A 172 1.70 3.24 -1.68
CA ASP A 172 0.59 4.04 -2.18
C ASP A 172 -0.01 3.52 -3.50
N VAL A 173 -1.31 3.72 -3.67
CA VAL A 173 -2.11 3.22 -4.79
C VAL A 173 -2.99 4.32 -5.38
N CYS A 174 -2.90 4.46 -6.71
CA CYS A 174 -3.82 5.21 -7.56
C CYS A 174 -4.75 4.23 -8.30
N GLU A 175 -5.96 4.04 -7.80
CA GLU A 175 -6.96 3.18 -8.44
C GLU A 175 -7.78 4.00 -9.45
N ILE A 176 -7.70 3.62 -10.74
CA ILE A 176 -8.14 4.43 -11.88
C ILE A 176 -9.56 4.11 -12.38
N GLY A 177 -10.26 3.17 -11.74
CA GLY A 177 -11.58 2.71 -12.11
C GLY A 177 -12.66 3.80 -12.09
N ALA A 178 -13.84 3.42 -12.58
CA ALA A 178 -14.99 4.31 -12.68
C ALA A 178 -15.72 4.49 -11.34
N ARG A 179 -15.63 3.50 -10.44
CA ARG A 179 -16.29 3.51 -9.13
C ARG A 179 -15.69 4.61 -8.24
N ILE A 180 -16.51 5.28 -7.44
CA ILE A 180 -16.03 6.10 -6.32
C ILE A 180 -16.06 5.20 -5.08
N ILE A 181 -14.89 4.96 -4.48
CA ILE A 181 -14.70 4.05 -3.34
C ILE A 181 -14.72 4.88 -2.05
N LYS A 182 -15.35 4.39 -0.96
CA LYS A 182 -15.44 5.13 0.30
C LYS A 182 -14.17 4.93 1.14
N PRO A 183 -13.84 5.86 2.08
CA PRO A 183 -12.73 5.64 2.99
C PRO A 183 -12.97 4.38 3.83
N GLY A 184 -11.97 3.51 3.91
CA GLY A 184 -12.01 2.23 4.63
C GLY A 184 -12.53 1.05 3.82
N ASP A 185 -13.11 1.26 2.63
CA ASP A 185 -13.53 0.15 1.77
C ASP A 185 -12.29 -0.55 1.19
N ILE A 186 -12.27 -1.88 1.28
CA ILE A 186 -11.23 -2.73 0.67
C ILE A 186 -11.72 -3.25 -0.70
N ARG A 187 -10.89 -3.21 -1.73
CA ARG A 187 -11.23 -3.70 -3.08
C ARG A 187 -10.13 -4.59 -3.66
N PRO A 188 -10.48 -5.67 -4.40
CA PRO A 188 -9.51 -6.39 -5.20
C PRO A 188 -9.06 -5.54 -6.38
N VAL A 189 -7.75 -5.39 -6.58
CA VAL A 189 -7.18 -4.61 -7.67
C VAL A 189 -6.14 -5.39 -8.47
N LYS A 190 -6.04 -5.05 -9.76
CA LYS A 190 -4.94 -5.44 -10.64
C LYS A 190 -3.86 -4.37 -10.61
N ILE A 191 -2.62 -4.76 -10.39
CA ILE A 191 -1.45 -3.89 -10.60
C ILE A 191 -1.20 -3.73 -12.11
N LEU A 192 -1.05 -2.48 -12.55
CA LEU A 192 -0.77 -2.12 -13.95
C LEU A 192 0.65 -1.58 -14.11
N GLY A 193 1.14 -0.81 -13.13
CA GLY A 193 2.49 -0.23 -13.14
C GLY A 193 2.76 0.62 -11.90
N VAL A 194 3.85 1.37 -11.90
CA VAL A 194 4.26 2.22 -10.76
C VAL A 194 5.01 3.47 -11.22
N LEU A 195 4.86 4.57 -10.48
CA LEU A 195 5.62 5.81 -10.65
C LEU A 195 6.52 6.05 -9.43
N CYS A 196 7.79 6.34 -9.65
CA CYS A 196 8.73 6.74 -8.59
C CYS A 196 8.62 8.24 -8.34
N MET A 197 7.79 8.69 -7.39
CA MET A 197 7.82 10.08 -6.95
C MET A 197 8.90 10.27 -5.89
N ILE A 198 9.59 11.41 -5.94
CA ILE A 198 10.47 11.85 -4.87
C ILE A 198 9.80 12.99 -4.14
N ASP A 199 9.31 12.72 -2.92
CA ASP A 199 8.60 13.67 -2.08
C ASP A 199 9.49 14.24 -0.98
N GLU A 200 9.92 15.50 -1.15
CA GLU A 200 10.76 16.19 -0.16
C GLU A 200 12.04 15.42 0.26
N GLY A 201 12.56 14.57 -0.63
CA GLY A 201 13.77 13.75 -0.41
C GLY A 201 13.50 12.30 -0.02
N GLU A 202 12.24 11.90 0.07
CA GLU A 202 11.79 10.53 0.33
C GLU A 202 11.32 9.90 -0.98
N ALA A 203 11.63 8.61 -1.18
CA ALA A 203 11.04 7.80 -2.22
C ALA A 203 9.60 7.49 -1.80
N ASP A 204 8.67 7.75 -2.72
CA ASP A 204 7.25 7.65 -2.48
C ASP A 204 6.61 7.03 -3.73
N TRP A 205 6.47 5.70 -3.72
CA TRP A 205 6.07 4.93 -4.89
C TRP A 205 4.55 4.95 -5.09
N LYS A 206 4.10 5.35 -6.27
CA LYS A 206 2.67 5.42 -6.62
C LYS A 206 2.30 4.29 -7.57
N LEU A 207 1.69 3.23 -7.06
CA LEU A 207 1.14 2.16 -7.91
C LEU A 207 -0.02 2.70 -8.74
N VAL A 208 -0.14 2.22 -9.97
CA VAL A 208 -1.33 2.42 -10.81
C VAL A 208 -2.08 1.09 -10.86
N THR A 209 -3.35 1.11 -10.46
CA THR A 209 -4.16 -0.10 -10.33
C THR A 209 -5.56 0.12 -10.87
N ILE A 210 -6.28 -0.96 -11.14
CA ILE A 210 -7.71 -0.93 -11.46
C ILE A 210 -8.45 -1.97 -10.63
N ASP A 211 -9.63 -1.59 -10.11
CA ASP A 211 -10.57 -2.51 -9.46
C ASP A 211 -10.85 -3.71 -10.39
N ALA A 212 -10.65 -4.92 -9.88
CA ALA A 212 -10.81 -6.16 -10.64
C ALA A 212 -12.24 -6.37 -11.16
N GLU A 213 -13.23 -5.73 -10.52
CA GLU A 213 -14.63 -5.73 -10.95
C GLU A 213 -14.99 -4.59 -11.91
N ASP A 214 -14.04 -3.71 -12.26
CA ASP A 214 -14.30 -2.65 -13.23
C ASP A 214 -14.49 -3.25 -14.63
N LYS A 215 -15.44 -2.70 -15.39
CA LYS A 215 -15.72 -3.12 -16.78
C LYS A 215 -14.51 -2.99 -17.71
N TRP A 216 -13.57 -2.11 -17.41
CA TRP A 216 -12.34 -1.92 -18.17
C TRP A 216 -11.20 -2.84 -17.71
N ALA A 217 -11.29 -3.46 -16.54
CA ALA A 217 -10.24 -4.31 -15.99
C ALA A 217 -9.78 -5.43 -16.95
N PRO A 218 -10.65 -6.09 -17.75
CA PRO A 218 -10.19 -7.09 -18.72
C PRO A 218 -9.25 -6.54 -19.81
N PHE A 219 -9.32 -5.24 -20.11
CA PHE A 219 -8.55 -4.58 -21.16
C PHE A 219 -7.27 -3.91 -20.66
N LEU A 220 -7.09 -3.81 -19.33
CA LEU A 220 -5.91 -3.21 -18.71
C LEU A 220 -5.13 -4.28 -17.95
N ASN A 221 -4.03 -4.76 -18.51
CA ASN A 221 -3.21 -5.84 -17.97
C ASN A 221 -1.76 -5.41 -17.71
N ASN A 222 -1.29 -4.37 -18.38
CA ASN A 222 -0.01 -3.72 -18.15
C ASN A 222 -0.14 -2.20 -18.27
N ILE A 223 0.95 -1.47 -18.00
CA ILE A 223 0.95 -0.01 -18.01
C ILE A 223 0.69 0.58 -19.41
N GLU A 224 1.15 -0.11 -20.46
CA GLU A 224 0.97 0.33 -21.85
C GLU A 224 -0.51 0.32 -22.26
N ASP A 225 -1.30 -0.63 -21.74
CA ASP A 225 -2.73 -0.70 -22.01
C ASP A 225 -3.45 0.55 -21.48
N VAL A 226 -2.96 1.15 -20.38
CA VAL A 226 -3.54 2.38 -19.83
C VAL A 226 -3.38 3.53 -20.83
N GLU A 227 -2.20 3.67 -21.43
CA GLU A 227 -1.98 4.73 -22.42
C GLU A 227 -2.75 4.48 -23.72
N GLU A 228 -2.89 3.22 -24.14
CA GLU A 228 -3.66 2.87 -25.34
C GLU A 228 -5.17 3.08 -25.16
N GLN A 229 -5.73 2.62 -24.04
CA GLN A 229 -7.18 2.63 -23.81
C GLN A 229 -7.66 3.92 -23.14
N LEU A 230 -6.81 4.58 -22.35
CA LEU A 230 -7.10 5.79 -21.56
C LEU A 230 -6.02 6.86 -21.79
N PRO A 231 -5.83 7.35 -23.03
CA PRO A 231 -4.74 8.25 -23.37
C PRO A 231 -4.74 9.51 -22.50
N GLY A 232 -3.56 9.86 -21.96
CA GLY A 232 -3.37 10.99 -21.06
C GLY A 232 -3.72 10.73 -19.58
N GLN A 233 -4.24 9.56 -19.22
CA GLN A 233 -4.50 9.21 -17.81
C GLN A 233 -3.21 9.21 -16.98
N LEU A 234 -2.14 8.61 -17.50
CA LEU A 234 -0.84 8.53 -16.82
C LEU A 234 -0.18 9.91 -16.68
N ASP A 235 -0.22 10.71 -17.74
CA ASP A 235 0.27 12.10 -17.71
C ASP A 235 -0.50 12.95 -16.70
N ALA A 236 -1.81 12.78 -16.61
CA ALA A 236 -2.63 13.46 -15.61
C ALA A 236 -2.24 13.05 -14.18
N ILE A 237 -1.94 11.76 -13.93
CA ILE A 237 -1.51 11.27 -12.61
C ILE A 237 -0.15 11.88 -12.24
N ARG A 238 0.82 11.80 -13.16
CA ARG A 238 2.15 12.39 -12.98
C ARG A 238 2.05 13.89 -12.69
N GLU A 239 1.26 14.61 -13.48
CA GLU A 239 1.06 16.05 -13.29
C GLU A 239 0.24 16.36 -12.02
N TRP A 240 -0.64 15.47 -11.58
CA TRP A 240 -1.30 15.59 -10.28
C TRP A 240 -0.23 15.71 -9.18
N PHE A 241 0.63 14.70 -9.10
CA PHE A 241 1.68 14.56 -8.09
C PHE A 241 2.78 15.62 -8.21
N ARG A 242 3.12 16.02 -9.43
CA ARG A 242 4.09 17.08 -9.66
C ARG A 242 3.66 18.38 -8.98
N THR A 243 2.38 18.74 -9.05
CA THR A 243 1.96 20.11 -8.71
C THR A 243 0.98 20.24 -7.54
N TYR A 244 0.55 19.15 -6.88
CA TYR A 244 -0.45 19.22 -5.81
C TYR A 244 -0.05 20.03 -4.57
N LYS A 245 1.25 20.09 -4.25
CA LYS A 245 1.77 20.89 -3.13
C LYS A 245 2.12 22.34 -3.52
N ILE A 246 2.04 22.72 -4.80
CA ILE A 246 2.35 24.10 -5.22
C ILE A 246 1.43 25.13 -4.56
N PRO A 247 0.10 24.91 -4.45
CA PRO A 247 -0.78 25.82 -3.71
C PRO A 247 -0.49 25.88 -2.20
N ASP A 248 0.29 24.94 -1.65
CA ASP A 248 0.83 24.98 -0.29
C ASP A 248 2.16 25.75 -0.19
N GLY A 249 2.63 26.35 -1.28
CA GLY A 249 3.89 27.09 -1.36
C GLY A 249 5.14 26.20 -1.45
N LYS A 250 4.97 24.93 -1.80
CA LYS A 250 6.08 23.98 -2.01
C LYS A 250 6.53 23.99 -3.49
N PRO A 251 7.78 23.61 -3.78
CA PRO A 251 8.20 23.37 -5.16
C PRO A 251 7.41 22.20 -5.78
N PRO A 252 7.44 22.06 -7.11
CA PRO A 252 6.94 20.85 -7.75
C PRO A 252 7.72 19.62 -7.28
N ASN A 253 7.04 18.49 -7.10
CA ASN A 253 7.69 17.21 -6.84
C ASN A 253 8.43 16.73 -8.10
N VAL A 254 9.48 15.93 -7.90
CA VAL A 254 10.28 15.34 -8.97
C VAL A 254 10.09 13.82 -8.98
N PHE A 255 10.61 13.14 -10.00
CA PHE A 255 10.42 11.70 -10.18
C PHE A 255 11.75 11.03 -10.52
N GLY A 256 11.93 9.80 -10.06
CA GLY A 256 13.01 8.92 -10.50
C GLY A 256 12.71 8.30 -11.88
N LEU A 257 13.60 7.44 -12.37
CA LEU A 257 13.38 6.60 -13.56
C LEU A 257 12.95 7.39 -14.83
N ASP A 258 13.58 8.54 -15.06
CA ASP A 258 13.24 9.47 -16.14
C ASP A 258 11.75 9.90 -16.14
N GLU A 259 11.12 9.93 -14.97
CA GLU A 259 9.69 10.22 -14.78
C GLU A 259 8.73 9.25 -15.50
N LYS A 260 9.21 8.06 -15.86
CA LYS A 260 8.42 7.03 -16.53
C LYS A 260 7.58 6.25 -15.52
N PHE A 261 6.41 5.81 -15.97
CA PHE A 261 5.73 4.71 -15.30
C PHE A 261 6.43 3.43 -15.71
N MET A 262 6.79 2.62 -14.72
CA MET A 262 7.32 1.28 -14.95
C MET A 262 6.16 0.29 -15.06
N ASP A 263 6.41 -0.79 -15.78
CA ASP A 263 5.43 -1.83 -16.05
C ASP A 263 5.00 -2.60 -14.80
N LYS A 264 4.01 -3.48 -14.98
CA LYS A 264 3.50 -4.36 -13.93
C LYS A 264 4.59 -5.22 -13.31
N ALA A 265 5.55 -5.73 -14.08
CA ALA A 265 6.58 -6.62 -13.56
C ALA A 265 7.49 -5.89 -12.59
N TYR A 266 7.92 -4.68 -12.95
CA TYR A 266 8.68 -3.80 -12.07
C TYR A 266 7.86 -3.41 -10.82
N ALA A 267 6.59 -3.04 -11.02
CA ALA A 267 5.69 -2.67 -9.93
C ALA A 267 5.52 -3.80 -8.90
N MET A 268 5.40 -5.05 -9.34
CA MET A 268 5.34 -6.21 -8.45
C MET A 268 6.65 -6.45 -7.69
N GLY A 269 7.79 -6.05 -8.26
CA GLY A 269 9.07 -6.00 -7.57
C GLY A 269 9.03 -5.05 -6.36
N ILE A 270 8.51 -3.82 -6.56
CA ILE A 270 8.31 -2.84 -5.48
C ILE A 270 7.34 -3.38 -4.42
N VAL A 271 6.22 -3.97 -4.83
CA VAL A 271 5.25 -4.59 -3.88
C VAL A 271 5.94 -5.66 -3.03
N THR A 272 6.74 -6.52 -3.63
CA THR A 272 7.44 -7.60 -2.92
C THR A 272 8.47 -7.04 -1.93
N GLU A 273 9.21 -6.01 -2.33
CA GLU A 273 10.17 -5.32 -1.46
C GLU A 273 9.47 -4.71 -0.23
N CYS A 274 8.41 -3.93 -0.45
CA CYS A 274 7.66 -3.28 0.62
C CYS A 274 6.93 -4.30 1.52
N HIS A 275 6.44 -5.41 0.97
CA HIS A 275 5.85 -6.48 1.78
C HIS A 275 6.88 -7.14 2.68
N HIS A 276 8.05 -7.48 2.16
CA HIS A 276 9.13 -8.04 2.96
C HIS A 276 9.61 -7.08 4.06
N ALA A 277 9.72 -5.78 3.75
CA ALA A 277 10.01 -4.77 4.76
C ALA A 277 8.94 -4.73 5.88
N TRP A 278 7.66 -4.85 5.51
CA TRP A 278 6.58 -4.95 6.49
C TRP A 278 6.66 -6.24 7.32
N GLU A 279 7.01 -7.39 6.74
CA GLU A 279 7.23 -8.63 7.50
C GLU A 279 8.34 -8.47 8.55
N GLU A 280 9.44 -7.82 8.18
CA GLU A 280 10.51 -7.49 9.13
C GLU A 280 10.02 -6.55 10.24
N LEU A 281 9.16 -5.58 9.89
CA LEU A 281 8.57 -4.63 10.83
C LEU A 281 7.68 -5.34 11.86
N VAL A 282 6.75 -6.20 11.43
CA VAL A 282 5.77 -6.83 12.33
C VAL A 282 6.33 -8.02 13.10
N SER A 283 7.38 -8.68 12.59
CA SER A 283 8.10 -9.76 13.30
C SER A 283 9.10 -9.25 14.35
N GLY A 284 9.28 -7.92 14.44
CA GLY A 284 10.28 -7.28 15.28
C GLY A 284 11.72 -7.47 14.79
N GLU A 285 11.93 -8.05 13.60
CA GLU A 285 13.26 -8.20 13.01
C GLU A 285 13.88 -6.83 12.70
N LYS A 286 13.06 -5.89 12.26
CA LYS A 286 13.50 -4.54 11.96
C LYS A 286 14.12 -3.87 13.18
N GLU A 287 13.47 -3.95 14.33
CA GLU A 287 13.96 -3.42 15.60
C GLU A 287 15.28 -4.05 16.00
N ARG A 288 15.41 -5.37 15.85
CA ARG A 288 16.66 -6.08 16.16
C ARG A 288 17.80 -5.59 15.27
N LYS A 289 17.57 -5.43 13.97
CA LYS A 289 18.55 -4.86 13.03
C LYS A 289 18.92 -3.42 13.39
N LEU A 290 17.92 -2.60 13.72
CA LEU A 290 18.14 -1.18 14.07
C LEU A 290 18.86 -1.00 15.40
N ALA A 291 18.68 -1.91 16.38
CA ALA A 291 19.31 -1.80 17.69
C ALA A 291 20.85 -1.66 17.62
N GLU A 292 21.47 -2.29 16.61
CA GLU A 292 22.92 -2.29 16.37
C GLU A 292 23.39 -1.11 15.49
N MET A 293 22.46 -0.32 14.93
CA MET A 293 22.78 0.79 14.04
C MET A 293 23.05 2.12 14.78
N PRO A 294 23.75 3.08 14.14
CA PRO A 294 23.91 4.42 14.68
C PRO A 294 22.56 5.11 14.95
N GLU A 295 22.52 6.00 15.94
CA GLU A 295 21.30 6.71 16.34
C GLU A 295 20.65 7.47 15.18
N SER A 296 21.45 8.03 14.27
CA SER A 296 20.96 8.72 13.07
C SER A 296 20.14 7.84 12.13
N VAL A 297 20.34 6.52 12.14
CA VAL A 297 19.57 5.55 11.35
C VAL A 297 18.34 5.09 12.12
N LYS A 298 18.47 4.90 13.45
CA LYS A 298 17.33 4.56 14.32
C LYS A 298 16.22 5.60 14.26
N THR A 299 16.58 6.88 14.22
CA THR A 299 15.62 8.00 14.15
C THR A 299 14.94 8.15 12.78
N MET A 300 15.37 7.42 11.75
CA MET A 300 14.71 7.45 10.42
C MET A 300 13.35 6.77 10.46
N VAL A 301 13.23 5.67 11.21
CA VAL A 301 11.93 5.03 11.45
C VAL A 301 11.15 5.91 12.42
N ARG A 302 10.14 6.60 11.90
CA ARG A 302 9.24 7.44 12.71
C ARG A 302 8.38 6.54 13.61
N LYS A 303 7.62 7.14 14.51
CA LYS A 303 6.79 6.39 15.47
C LYS A 303 5.73 5.57 14.71
N LEU A 304 5.90 4.26 14.67
CA LEU A 304 4.94 3.32 14.12
C LEU A 304 4.24 2.56 15.25
N SER A 305 2.92 2.45 15.16
CA SER A 305 2.10 1.58 15.99
C SER A 305 2.26 0.16 15.50
N LYS A 306 3.02 -0.65 16.25
CA LYS A 306 3.25 -2.06 15.95
C LYS A 306 2.27 -3.01 16.64
N HIS A 307 1.39 -2.45 17.48
CA HIS A 307 0.48 -3.23 18.32
C HIS A 307 -0.85 -3.47 17.58
N ASN A 308 -0.95 -4.58 16.87
CA ASN A 308 -2.23 -5.28 16.62
C ASN A 308 -2.16 -6.80 16.86
N LEU A 309 -1.01 -7.33 17.31
CA LEU A 309 -0.90 -8.72 17.73
C LEU A 309 -1.12 -8.81 19.25
N LEU A 310 -2.40 -8.93 19.63
CA LEU A 310 -2.88 -9.27 20.98
C LEU A 310 -2.59 -8.23 22.07
N ASP A 311 -3.52 -7.29 22.25
CA ASP A 311 -4.04 -6.94 23.57
C ASP A 311 -5.49 -6.43 23.40
N VAL A 312 -6.43 -7.38 23.26
CA VAL A 312 -7.88 -7.11 23.33
C VAL A 312 -8.34 -7.06 24.81
N GLU A 313 -7.43 -6.78 25.75
CA GLU A 313 -7.74 -6.62 27.17
C GLU A 313 -7.46 -5.19 27.67
N VAL A 314 -7.77 -4.15 26.88
CA VAL A 314 -8.01 -2.82 27.47
C VAL A 314 -9.11 -2.12 26.66
N GLU A 315 -10.09 -1.55 27.37
CA GLU A 315 -11.27 -0.84 26.87
C GLU A 315 -12.50 -1.69 26.48
N ARG A 316 -12.90 -2.59 27.39
CA ARG A 316 -14.33 -2.79 27.67
C ARG A 316 -14.76 -1.79 28.73
N ASP A 317 -14.88 -0.52 28.37
CA ASP A 317 -15.63 0.50 29.11
C ASP A 317 -15.58 1.82 28.32
N PHE A 318 -16.31 1.90 27.20
CA PHE A 318 -16.87 3.14 26.63
C PHE A 318 -18.07 2.82 25.75
#